data_AF-A0A495VUR7-F1
#
_entry.id   AF-A0A495VUR7-F1
#
_cell.length_a   1.000
_cell.length_b   1.000
_cell.length_c   1.000
_cell.angle_alpha   90.00
_cell.angle_beta   90.00
_cell.angle_gamma   90.00
#
_symmetry.space_group_name_H-M   'P 1'
#
loop_
_entity.id
_entity.type
_entity.pdbx_description
1 polymer ?
#
loop_
_entity_poly.entity_id
_entity_poly.type
_entity_poly.pdbx_seq_one_letter_code
_entity_poly.pdbx_strand_id
1 'polypeptide(L)'
;MLLVHAHPDDESLWTGGTIARYAASGVHVTVVTCTLGEEGEIIPPALRELTADAADQLGGYRVAELRSACAALGVTDHRFLGGIGRWRDSGMAGVAANDHPRAFVRGPFDEQVADLSAIITSVKPQVVVTYDAFGGYGHPDHIRAHEITMAAAGEVDRVFFAVTSRSATEAGVAALAAHEDLPWRLPEPGELPVTDDADITTTIDVSEHLVAKVRALRAHATQVSVWQDGVAYALSNGIAQPLVPAEHYVLARGSAEGAGTDLFGGLD
;
A
#
# COMPACT_ATOMS: atom_id res chain seq x y z
N MET A 1 3.41 12.62 -8.66
CA MET A 1 2.36 11.59 -8.45
C MET A 1 1.89 11.63 -7.01
N LEU A 2 0.67 11.15 -6.78
CA LEU A 2 0.09 10.97 -5.45
C LEU A 2 -0.32 9.50 -5.28
N LEU A 3 0.08 8.86 -4.19
CA LEU A 3 -0.36 7.51 -3.85
C LEU A 3 -1.20 7.58 -2.56
N VAL A 4 -2.39 6.99 -2.58
CA VAL A 4 -3.32 7.01 -1.45
C VAL A 4 -3.45 5.60 -0.90
N HIS A 5 -3.03 5.42 0.36
CA HIS A 5 -3.01 4.15 1.06
C HIS A 5 -3.77 4.23 2.39
N ALA A 6 -4.29 3.09 2.84
CA ALA A 6 -5.08 2.99 4.05
C ALA A 6 -4.20 3.04 5.30
N HIS A 7 -3.13 2.23 5.33
CA HIS A 7 -2.32 2.02 6.54
C HIS A 7 -0.82 2.20 6.31
N PRO A 8 -0.03 2.38 7.40
CA PRO A 8 1.43 2.37 7.35
C PRO A 8 2.03 1.00 7.00
N ASP A 9 2.47 0.79 5.76
CA ASP A 9 3.11 -0.43 5.17
C ASP A 9 2.62 -0.69 3.74
N ASP A 10 1.36 -0.36 3.48
CA ASP A 10 0.71 -0.49 2.18
C ASP A 10 1.52 0.17 1.05
N GLU A 11 2.10 1.34 1.30
CA GLU A 11 2.89 2.05 0.30
C GLU A 11 4.11 1.23 -0.14
N SER A 12 4.68 0.48 0.79
CA SER A 12 5.84 -0.38 0.57
C SER A 12 5.42 -1.72 -0.05
N LEU A 13 4.31 -2.30 0.39
CA LEU A 13 3.78 -3.59 -0.09
C LEU A 13 3.33 -3.50 -1.55
N TRP A 14 2.43 -2.55 -1.84
CA TRP A 14 1.78 -2.42 -3.14
C TRP A 14 2.61 -1.67 -4.17
N THR A 15 3.34 -0.64 -3.74
CA THR A 15 3.90 0.36 -4.67
C THR A 15 5.35 0.75 -4.39
N GLY A 16 6.03 0.06 -3.47
CA GLY A 16 7.33 0.50 -2.97
C GLY A 16 8.40 0.61 -4.06
N GLY A 17 8.42 -0.32 -5.00
CA GLY A 17 9.37 -0.29 -6.12
C GLY A 17 9.09 0.87 -7.07
N THR A 18 7.82 1.13 -7.36
CA THR A 18 7.36 2.20 -8.24
C THR A 18 7.61 3.57 -7.63
N ILE A 19 7.33 3.73 -6.33
CA ILE A 19 7.67 4.94 -5.56
C ILE A 19 9.16 5.21 -5.70
N ALA A 20 10.01 4.22 -5.38
CA ALA A 20 11.45 4.37 -5.42
C ALA A 20 11.97 4.70 -6.84
N ARG A 21 11.39 4.07 -7.87
CA ARG A 21 11.71 4.35 -9.28
C ARG A 21 11.45 5.79 -9.66
N TYR A 22 10.24 6.29 -9.37
CA TYR A 22 9.85 7.65 -9.75
C TYR A 22 10.56 8.71 -8.91
N ALA A 23 10.74 8.48 -7.61
CA ALA A 23 11.52 9.37 -6.76
C ALA A 23 12.98 9.48 -7.24
N ALA A 24 13.62 8.37 -7.60
CA ALA A 24 14.97 8.36 -8.16
C ALA A 24 15.07 9.08 -9.51
N SER A 25 13.98 9.10 -10.28
CA SER A 25 13.87 9.81 -11.56
C SER A 25 13.52 11.30 -11.40
N GLY A 26 13.43 11.81 -10.17
CA GLY A 26 13.16 13.22 -9.87
C GLY A 26 11.68 13.60 -9.89
N VAL A 27 10.76 12.64 -10.00
CA VAL A 27 9.32 12.90 -9.87
C VAL A 27 9.02 13.31 -8.43
N HIS A 28 8.20 14.35 -8.26
CA HIS A 28 7.65 14.66 -6.94
C HIS A 28 6.62 13.60 -6.55
N VAL A 29 6.98 12.74 -5.61
CA VAL A 29 6.13 11.66 -5.09
C VAL A 29 5.56 12.06 -3.73
N THR A 30 4.24 12.15 -3.67
CA THR A 30 3.50 12.34 -2.41
C THR A 30 2.82 11.03 -2.01
N VAL A 31 3.00 10.59 -0.77
CA VAL A 31 2.24 9.46 -0.18
C VAL A 31 1.24 10.00 0.83
N VAL A 32 -0.02 9.60 0.69
CA VAL A 32 -1.09 9.86 1.66
C VAL A 32 -1.43 8.57 2.36
N THR A 33 -1.42 8.58 3.69
CA THR A 33 -1.89 7.47 4.51
C THR A 33 -3.15 7.88 5.26
N CYS A 34 -4.23 7.12 5.11
CA CYS A 34 -5.54 7.49 5.64
C CYS A 34 -5.62 7.35 7.16
N THR A 35 -4.94 6.36 7.73
CA THR A 35 -5.00 6.01 9.17
C THR A 35 -3.61 5.79 9.75
N LEU A 36 -3.52 5.50 11.06
CA LEU A 36 -2.25 5.13 11.68
C LEU A 36 -2.05 3.62 11.82
N GLY A 37 -3.04 2.82 11.42
CA GLY A 37 -2.96 1.37 11.59
C GLY A 37 -3.06 0.94 13.06
N GLU A 38 -3.90 1.62 13.84
CA GLU A 38 -4.06 1.40 15.28
C GLU A 38 -4.53 -0.01 15.66
N GLU A 39 -5.24 -0.71 14.76
CA GLU A 39 -5.83 -2.03 15.00
C GLU A 39 -4.92 -3.17 14.50
N GLY A 40 -3.70 -2.86 14.07
CA GLY A 40 -2.75 -3.84 13.56
C GLY A 40 -2.32 -4.89 14.60
N GLU A 41 -2.02 -6.09 14.11
CA GLU A 41 -1.29 -7.09 14.89
C GLU A 41 0.20 -6.72 14.98
N ILE A 42 0.95 -7.38 15.86
CA ILE A 42 2.38 -7.08 16.09
C ILE A 42 3.19 -8.37 16.02
N ILE A 43 4.15 -8.42 15.09
CA ILE A 43 5.06 -9.57 14.94
C ILE A 43 6.03 -9.68 16.14
N PRO A 44 6.76 -8.64 16.57
CA PRO A 44 7.71 -8.77 17.67
C PRO A 44 7.01 -8.91 19.02
N PRO A 45 7.21 -10.02 19.77
CA PRO A 45 6.50 -10.23 21.04
C PRO A 45 6.79 -9.16 22.10
N ALA A 46 7.99 -8.55 22.05
CA ALA A 46 8.41 -7.49 22.97
C ALA A 46 7.58 -6.20 22.84
N LEU A 47 6.85 -6.02 21.73
CA LEU A 47 6.04 -4.84 21.46
C LEU A 47 4.53 -5.11 21.62
N ARG A 48 4.13 -6.32 22.04
CA ARG A 48 2.73 -6.74 22.12
C ARG A 48 1.84 -5.79 22.93
N GLU A 49 2.36 -5.17 23.98
CA GLU A 49 1.59 -4.25 24.83
C GLU A 49 1.14 -2.96 24.11
N LEU A 50 1.58 -2.71 22.88
CA LEU A 50 1.16 -1.55 22.09
C LEU A 50 -0.19 -1.74 21.39
N THR A 51 -0.72 -2.96 21.30
CA THR A 51 -1.98 -3.28 20.58
C THR A 51 -3.19 -2.54 21.16
N ALA A 52 -4.25 -2.43 20.36
CA ALA A 52 -5.51 -1.79 20.74
C ALA A 52 -6.20 -2.41 21.97
N ASP A 53 -6.02 -3.72 22.21
CA ASP A 53 -6.54 -4.43 23.39
C ASP A 53 -5.67 -4.25 24.65
N ALA A 54 -4.53 -3.57 24.54
CA ALA A 54 -3.61 -3.27 25.63
C ALA A 54 -3.44 -1.75 25.82
N ALA A 55 -2.30 -1.17 25.44
CA ALA A 55 -2.05 0.26 25.62
C ALA A 55 -2.72 1.15 24.56
N ASP A 56 -3.17 0.59 23.43
CA ASP A 56 -3.71 1.32 22.28
C ASP A 56 -2.76 2.44 21.80
N GLN A 57 -1.48 2.08 21.58
CA GLN A 57 -0.42 3.01 21.18
C GLN A 57 0.30 2.62 19.88
N LEU A 58 -0.11 1.51 19.24
CA LEU A 58 0.55 1.00 18.04
C LEU A 58 0.57 2.03 16.90
N GLY A 59 -0.51 2.77 16.66
CA GLY A 59 -0.53 3.75 15.57
C GLY A 59 0.52 4.84 15.72
N GLY A 60 0.74 5.34 16.94
CA GLY A 60 1.80 6.31 17.22
C GLY A 60 3.20 5.74 16.97
N TYR A 61 3.41 4.45 17.24
CA TYR A 61 4.65 3.74 16.95
C TYR A 61 4.87 3.58 15.43
N ARG A 62 3.83 3.16 14.69
CA ARG A 62 3.87 2.95 13.24
C ARG A 62 4.15 4.23 12.43
N VAL A 63 3.91 5.43 13.00
CA VAL A 63 4.33 6.70 12.38
C VAL A 63 5.85 6.76 12.15
N ALA A 64 6.65 6.21 13.08
CA ALA A 64 8.11 6.19 12.95
C ALA A 64 8.55 5.14 11.92
N GLU A 65 7.88 3.99 11.88
CA GLU A 65 8.11 2.95 10.86
C GLU A 65 7.84 3.48 9.45
N LEU A 66 6.68 4.13 9.26
CA LEU A 66 6.31 4.77 8.00
C LEU A 66 7.31 5.84 7.57
N ARG A 67 7.76 6.69 8.50
CA ARG A 67 8.76 7.72 8.18
C ARG A 67 10.06 7.09 7.67
N SER A 68 10.52 6.03 8.32
CA SER A 68 11.71 5.28 7.89
C SER A 68 11.51 4.60 6.54
N ALA A 69 10.32 4.04 6.29
CA ALA A 69 9.97 3.45 5.01
C ALA A 69 9.94 4.49 3.88
N CYS A 70 9.24 5.61 4.06
CA CYS A 70 9.22 6.73 3.13
C CYS A 70 10.65 7.22 2.82
N ALA A 71 11.50 7.37 3.84
CA ALA A 71 12.90 7.77 3.63
C ALA A 71 13.69 6.75 2.81
N ALA A 72 13.48 5.45 3.02
CA ALA A 72 14.10 4.38 2.23
C ALA A 72 13.64 4.39 0.76
N LEU A 73 12.39 4.78 0.50
CA LEU A 73 11.80 4.89 -0.83
C LEU A 73 12.09 6.23 -1.52
N GLY A 74 12.73 7.20 -0.86
CA GLY A 74 12.98 8.53 -1.40
C GLY A 74 11.77 9.47 -1.38
N VAL A 75 10.72 9.14 -0.62
CA VAL A 75 9.55 10.01 -0.43
C VAL A 75 9.90 11.15 0.52
N THR A 76 9.64 12.39 0.08
CA THR A 76 9.89 13.61 0.87
C THR A 76 8.61 14.35 1.25
N ASP A 77 7.48 14.02 0.62
CA ASP A 77 6.14 14.54 0.94
C ASP A 77 5.25 13.38 1.39
N HIS A 78 5.12 13.20 2.71
CA HIS A 78 4.18 12.25 3.30
C HIS A 78 3.12 13.02 4.09
N ARG A 79 1.85 12.61 3.94
CA ARG A 79 0.71 13.28 4.59
C ARG A 79 -0.23 12.23 5.19
N PHE A 80 -0.78 12.55 6.36
CA PHE A 80 -1.93 11.82 6.88
C PHE A 80 -3.22 12.52 6.44
N LEU A 81 -4.20 11.76 5.97
CA LEU A 81 -5.50 12.30 5.55
C LEU A 81 -6.19 13.02 6.72
N GLY A 82 -6.53 14.29 6.53
CA GLY A 82 -7.16 15.12 7.58
C GLY A 82 -6.28 15.43 8.80
N GLY A 83 -5.00 15.04 8.77
CA GLY A 83 -4.04 15.20 9.86
C GLY A 83 -3.77 13.91 10.64
N ILE A 84 -2.64 13.88 11.36
CA ILE A 84 -2.18 12.69 12.10
C ILE A 84 -3.24 12.24 13.13
N GLY A 85 -3.69 10.98 13.01
CA GLY A 85 -4.70 10.40 13.89
C GLY A 85 -6.12 10.95 13.71
N ARG A 86 -6.42 11.67 12.61
CA ARG A 86 -7.79 12.14 12.35
C ARG A 86 -8.76 10.98 12.19
N TRP A 87 -8.41 10.03 11.35
CA TRP A 87 -9.16 8.80 11.12
C TRP A 87 -8.39 7.61 11.71
N ARG A 88 -9.10 6.79 12.47
CA ARG A 88 -8.57 5.57 13.09
C ARG A 88 -8.73 4.42 12.09
N ASP A 89 -7.75 3.53 12.06
CA ASP A 89 -7.89 2.20 11.47
C ASP A 89 -9.21 1.55 11.92
N SER A 90 -9.98 1.05 10.96
CA SER A 90 -11.28 0.44 11.22
C SER A 90 -11.16 -1.03 11.60
N GLY A 91 -9.99 -1.66 11.40
CA GLY A 91 -9.81 -3.09 11.47
C GLY A 91 -10.57 -3.86 10.39
N MET A 92 -10.48 -5.19 10.44
CA MET A 92 -11.18 -6.08 9.51
C MET A 92 -12.70 -6.00 9.65
N ALA A 93 -13.44 -6.38 8.60
CA ALA A 93 -14.90 -6.37 8.62
C ALA A 93 -15.49 -7.28 9.71
N GLY A 94 -16.48 -6.78 10.44
CA GLY A 94 -17.21 -7.51 11.48
C GLY A 94 -16.57 -7.47 12.87
N VAL A 95 -15.52 -6.67 13.09
CA VAL A 95 -14.86 -6.54 14.40
C VAL A 95 -15.33 -5.30 15.15
N ALA A 96 -15.15 -5.28 16.49
CA ALA A 96 -15.60 -4.17 17.34
C ALA A 96 -14.98 -2.81 16.97
N ALA A 97 -13.76 -2.80 16.41
CA ALA A 97 -13.10 -1.59 15.94
C ALA A 97 -13.89 -0.87 14.84
N ASN A 98 -14.69 -1.60 14.04
CA ASN A 98 -15.56 -1.00 13.03
C ASN A 98 -16.55 0.01 13.64
N ASP A 99 -16.90 -0.12 14.93
CA ASP A 99 -17.83 0.76 15.64
C ASP A 99 -17.16 1.93 16.36
N HIS A 100 -15.83 2.04 16.31
CA HIS A 100 -15.12 3.13 16.95
C HIS A 100 -15.55 4.49 16.36
N PRO A 101 -15.81 5.54 17.16
CA PRO A 101 -16.33 6.83 16.65
C PRO A 101 -15.45 7.53 15.62
N ARG A 102 -14.14 7.23 15.61
CA ARG A 102 -13.17 7.71 14.61
C ARG A 102 -12.80 6.68 13.53
N ALA A 103 -13.41 5.49 13.53
CA ALA A 103 -13.13 4.48 12.51
C ALA A 103 -13.28 5.09 11.12
N PHE A 104 -12.28 4.91 10.26
CA PHE A 104 -12.21 5.56 8.96
C PHE A 104 -13.43 5.24 8.08
N VAL A 105 -13.93 4.00 8.10
CA VAL A 105 -15.16 3.63 7.37
C VAL A 105 -16.43 4.32 7.88
N ARG A 106 -16.44 4.78 9.14
CA ARG A 106 -17.56 5.51 9.75
C ARG A 106 -17.47 7.02 9.60
N GLY A 107 -16.31 7.54 9.22
CA GLY A 107 -16.12 8.97 9.03
C GLY A 107 -17.06 9.53 7.95
N PRO A 108 -17.52 10.80 8.08
CA PRO A 108 -18.33 11.45 7.07
C PRO A 108 -17.61 11.45 5.73
N PHE A 109 -18.22 10.83 4.72
CA PHE A 109 -17.61 10.64 3.40
C PHE A 109 -17.18 11.95 2.75
N ASP A 110 -18.07 12.96 2.74
CA ASP A 110 -17.79 14.27 2.13
C ASP A 110 -16.63 15.01 2.80
N GLU A 111 -16.41 14.80 4.11
CA GLU A 111 -15.28 15.38 4.84
C GLU A 111 -13.96 14.73 4.41
N GLN A 112 -13.93 13.40 4.29
CA GLN A 112 -12.77 12.66 3.82
C GLN A 112 -12.41 12.99 2.37
N VAL A 113 -13.42 13.14 1.51
CA VAL A 113 -13.25 13.60 0.13
C VAL A 113 -12.69 15.03 0.12
N ALA A 114 -13.23 15.94 0.93
CA ALA A 114 -12.72 17.31 1.02
C ALA A 114 -11.25 17.36 1.50
N ASP A 115 -10.88 16.56 2.50
CA ASP A 115 -9.50 16.44 2.98
C ASP A 115 -8.56 15.96 1.87
N LEU A 116 -8.95 14.93 1.10
CA LEU A 116 -8.14 14.41 0.01
C LEU A 116 -8.08 15.37 -1.18
N SER A 117 -9.20 16.00 -1.55
CA SER A 117 -9.25 17.02 -2.60
C SER A 117 -8.38 18.23 -2.28
N ALA A 118 -8.26 18.62 -1.01
CA ALA A 118 -7.35 19.67 -0.58
C ALA A 118 -5.88 19.28 -0.82
N ILE A 119 -5.52 18.02 -0.55
CA ILE A 119 -4.18 17.48 -0.86
C ILE A 119 -3.94 17.46 -2.37
N ILE A 120 -4.88 16.93 -3.15
CA ILE A 120 -4.78 16.87 -4.62
C ILE A 120 -4.61 18.27 -5.21
N THR A 121 -5.39 19.25 -4.74
CA THR A 121 -5.29 20.65 -5.19
C THR A 121 -3.95 21.29 -4.84
N SER A 122 -3.39 20.94 -3.67
CA SER A 122 -2.08 21.41 -3.21
C SER A 122 -0.92 20.79 -4.00
N VAL A 123 -0.98 19.48 -4.25
CA VAL A 123 0.09 18.70 -4.89
C VAL A 123 0.03 18.81 -6.42
N LYS A 124 -1.18 18.95 -6.98
CA LYS A 124 -1.48 18.92 -8.41
C LYS A 124 -0.85 17.71 -9.13
N PRO A 125 -1.14 16.48 -8.67
CA PRO A 125 -0.54 15.29 -9.29
C PRO A 125 -1.13 15.06 -10.69
N GLN A 126 -0.28 14.71 -11.66
CA GLN A 126 -0.72 14.19 -12.96
C GLN A 126 -1.22 12.74 -12.85
N VAL A 127 -0.63 11.98 -11.94
CA VAL A 127 -0.93 10.56 -11.70
C VAL A 127 -1.34 10.35 -10.25
N VAL A 128 -2.48 9.69 -10.04
CA VAL A 128 -2.94 9.17 -8.75
C VAL A 128 -2.96 7.64 -8.77
N VAL A 129 -2.51 7.01 -7.69
CA VAL A 129 -2.57 5.55 -7.48
C VAL A 129 -3.34 5.26 -6.19
N THR A 130 -4.25 4.29 -6.22
CA THR A 130 -4.99 3.78 -5.07
C THR A 130 -5.36 2.32 -5.29
N TYR A 131 -6.24 1.75 -4.47
CA TYR A 131 -6.74 0.38 -4.63
C TYR A 131 -7.84 0.28 -5.68
N ASP A 132 -8.14 -0.94 -6.12
CA ASP A 132 -9.36 -1.23 -6.87
C ASP A 132 -10.61 -1.14 -5.97
N ALA A 133 -11.80 -1.33 -6.56
CA ALA A 133 -13.06 -1.25 -5.83
C ALA A 133 -13.25 -2.33 -4.75
N PHE A 134 -12.46 -3.41 -4.80
CA PHE A 134 -12.45 -4.46 -3.78
C PHE A 134 -11.42 -4.20 -2.68
N GLY A 135 -10.57 -3.18 -2.81
CA GLY A 135 -9.51 -2.88 -1.86
C GLY A 135 -8.37 -3.91 -1.89
N GLY A 136 -8.19 -4.64 -2.99
CA GLY A 136 -7.25 -5.74 -3.12
C GLY A 136 -7.70 -7.03 -2.43
N TYR A 137 -7.78 -7.05 -1.10
CA TYR A 137 -8.18 -8.23 -0.31
C TYR A 137 -9.46 -8.04 0.52
N GLY A 138 -10.22 -6.97 0.28
CA GLY A 138 -11.48 -6.71 0.97
C GLY A 138 -11.34 -6.00 2.31
N HIS A 139 -10.18 -5.40 2.62
CA HIS A 139 -10.07 -4.58 3.84
C HIS A 139 -11.00 -3.37 3.76
N PRO A 140 -11.85 -3.10 4.77
CA PRO A 140 -12.81 -2.00 4.73
C PRO A 140 -12.15 -0.63 4.48
N ASP A 141 -11.01 -0.35 5.11
CA ASP A 141 -10.28 0.91 4.88
C ASP A 141 -9.67 1.04 3.48
N HIS A 142 -9.30 -0.06 2.82
CA HIS A 142 -8.79 -0.01 1.44
C HIS A 142 -9.93 0.36 0.48
N ILE A 143 -11.11 -0.24 0.70
CA ILE A 143 -12.33 0.09 -0.04
C ILE A 143 -12.69 1.57 0.19
N ARG A 144 -12.68 2.05 1.44
CA ARG A 144 -12.95 3.47 1.71
C ARG A 144 -11.90 4.39 1.08
N ALA A 145 -10.62 4.03 1.12
CA ALA A 145 -9.55 4.78 0.46
C ALA A 145 -9.75 4.85 -1.06
N HIS A 146 -10.18 3.76 -1.69
CA HIS A 146 -10.61 3.74 -3.09
C HIS A 146 -11.77 4.71 -3.33
N GLU A 147 -12.87 4.58 -2.58
CA GLU A 147 -14.08 5.40 -2.75
C GLU A 147 -13.78 6.89 -2.67
N ILE A 148 -13.06 7.33 -1.63
CA ILE A 148 -12.73 8.76 -1.47
C ILE A 148 -11.76 9.24 -2.54
N THR A 149 -10.83 8.38 -2.99
CA THR A 149 -9.88 8.74 -4.05
C THR A 149 -10.60 8.95 -5.36
N MET A 150 -11.51 8.04 -5.73
CA MET A 150 -12.28 8.15 -6.95
C MET A 150 -13.19 9.38 -6.95
N ALA A 151 -13.77 9.73 -5.79
CA ALA A 151 -14.54 10.96 -5.63
C ALA A 151 -13.67 12.23 -5.68
N ALA A 152 -12.47 12.20 -5.10
CA ALA A 152 -11.58 13.36 -5.00
C ALA A 152 -10.71 13.62 -6.25
N ALA A 153 -10.52 12.62 -7.11
CA ALA A 153 -9.56 12.64 -8.22
C ALA A 153 -9.79 13.78 -9.24
N GLY A 154 -10.97 14.39 -9.29
CA GLY A 154 -11.19 15.66 -10.01
C GLY A 154 -10.74 15.63 -11.47
N GLU A 155 -9.78 16.48 -11.85
CA GLU A 155 -9.22 16.58 -13.21
C GLU A 155 -7.82 15.95 -13.36
N VAL A 156 -7.42 15.06 -12.45
CA VAL A 156 -6.14 14.33 -12.56
C VAL A 156 -6.06 13.58 -13.90
N ASP A 157 -4.91 13.67 -14.59
CA ASP A 157 -4.73 13.11 -15.93
C ASP A 157 -4.92 11.60 -15.96
N ARG A 158 -4.39 10.90 -14.94
CA ARG A 158 -4.53 9.44 -14.78
C ARG A 158 -4.78 8.98 -13.36
N VAL A 159 -5.67 8.00 -13.24
CA VAL A 159 -5.87 7.23 -12.00
C VAL A 159 -5.59 5.76 -12.29
N PHE A 160 -4.75 5.13 -11.47
CA PHE A 160 -4.43 3.72 -11.54
C PHE A 160 -4.83 3.00 -10.25
N PHE A 161 -5.24 1.74 -10.40
CA PHE A 161 -5.38 0.80 -9.30
C PHE A 161 -4.12 -0.06 -9.20
N ALA A 162 -3.49 -0.08 -8.03
CA ALA A 162 -2.40 -1.01 -7.74
C ALA A 162 -2.98 -2.41 -7.55
N VAL A 163 -2.43 -3.38 -8.30
CA VAL A 163 -2.90 -4.77 -8.30
C VAL A 163 -1.73 -5.75 -8.32
N THR A 164 -2.01 -7.01 -8.04
CA THR A 164 -1.06 -8.12 -8.07
C THR A 164 -1.35 -9.02 -9.27
N SER A 165 -0.35 -9.28 -10.11
CA SER A 165 -0.49 -10.24 -11.22
C SER A 165 -0.64 -11.67 -10.70
N ARG A 166 -1.64 -12.40 -11.22
CA ARG A 166 -1.80 -13.83 -10.95
C ARG A 166 -0.57 -14.61 -11.39
N SER A 167 -0.15 -14.46 -12.64
CA SER A 167 0.97 -15.24 -13.19
C SER A 167 2.29 -14.98 -12.45
N ALA A 168 2.59 -13.73 -12.12
CA ALA A 168 3.79 -13.35 -11.37
C ALA A 168 3.76 -13.89 -9.93
N THR A 169 2.60 -13.83 -9.28
CA THR A 169 2.41 -14.35 -7.91
C THR A 169 2.59 -15.87 -7.89
N GLU A 170 1.93 -16.60 -8.79
CA GLU A 170 2.03 -18.05 -8.88
C GLU A 170 3.46 -18.51 -9.20
N ALA A 171 4.15 -17.85 -10.13
CA ALA A 171 5.54 -18.13 -10.44
C ALA A 171 6.47 -17.85 -9.23
N GLY A 172 6.23 -16.75 -8.51
CA GLY A 172 6.98 -16.42 -7.30
C GLY A 172 6.77 -17.45 -6.19
N VAL A 173 5.53 -17.86 -5.93
CA VAL A 173 5.21 -18.90 -4.94
C VAL A 173 5.84 -20.24 -5.33
N ALA A 174 5.82 -20.61 -6.61
CA ALA A 174 6.49 -21.82 -7.10
C ALA A 174 8.01 -21.76 -6.89
N ALA A 175 8.64 -20.60 -7.04
CA ALA A 175 10.05 -20.41 -6.74
C ALA A 175 10.34 -20.53 -5.23
N LEU A 176 9.48 -19.97 -4.37
CA LEU A 176 9.60 -20.12 -2.91
C LEU A 176 9.51 -21.58 -2.46
N ALA A 177 8.70 -22.41 -3.14
CA ALA A 177 8.57 -23.83 -2.83
C ALA A 177 9.87 -24.63 -3.02
N ALA A 178 10.85 -24.09 -3.74
CA ALA A 178 12.17 -24.71 -3.90
C ALA A 178 13.12 -24.45 -2.70
N HIS A 179 12.73 -23.61 -1.74
CA HIS A 179 13.52 -23.28 -0.56
C HIS A 179 13.08 -24.09 0.66
N GLU A 180 13.91 -25.06 1.07
CA GLU A 180 13.62 -25.92 2.24
C GLU A 180 13.71 -25.17 3.58
N ASP A 181 14.37 -24.01 3.64
CA ASP A 181 14.62 -23.21 4.85
C ASP A 181 13.70 -21.99 4.98
N LEU A 182 12.62 -21.93 4.18
CA LEU A 182 11.60 -20.90 4.28
C LEU A 182 10.91 -20.96 5.67
N PRO A 183 10.87 -19.87 6.46
CA PRO A 183 10.38 -19.91 7.84
C PRO A 183 8.85 -19.86 7.96
N TRP A 184 8.16 -19.69 6.83
CA TRP A 184 6.71 -19.48 6.74
C TRP A 184 6.07 -20.53 5.87
N ARG A 185 4.76 -20.72 6.03
CA ARG A 185 4.04 -21.62 5.12
C ARG A 185 3.83 -20.96 3.77
N LEU A 186 3.78 -21.77 2.72
CA LEU A 186 3.32 -21.32 1.42
C LEU A 186 1.82 -21.01 1.46
N PRO A 187 1.35 -20.07 0.62
CA PRO A 187 -0.07 -19.78 0.50
C PRO A 187 -0.82 -20.94 -0.16
N GLU A 188 -2.06 -21.15 0.26
CA GLU A 188 -2.98 -22.06 -0.43
C GLU A 188 -3.54 -21.41 -1.71
N PRO A 189 -4.05 -22.19 -2.69
CA PRO A 189 -4.69 -21.63 -3.87
C PRO A 189 -5.82 -20.66 -3.52
N GLY A 190 -5.72 -19.42 -4.01
CA GLY A 190 -6.70 -18.35 -3.76
C GLY A 190 -6.52 -17.58 -2.45
N GLU A 191 -5.49 -17.89 -1.66
CA GLU A 191 -5.23 -17.20 -0.40
C GLU A 191 -4.56 -15.83 -0.58
N LEU A 192 -3.76 -15.66 -1.63
CA LEU A 192 -3.24 -14.35 -2.02
C LEU A 192 -4.20 -13.67 -2.99
N PRO A 193 -4.55 -12.38 -2.77
CA PRO A 193 -5.33 -11.62 -3.72
C PRO A 193 -4.53 -11.47 -5.02
N VAL A 194 -5.18 -11.72 -6.15
CA VAL A 194 -4.57 -11.60 -7.49
C VAL A 194 -5.59 -11.11 -8.50
N THR A 195 -5.10 -10.39 -9.50
CA THR A 195 -5.83 -9.94 -10.68
C THR A 195 -5.40 -10.76 -11.89
N ASP A 196 -6.36 -11.09 -12.76
CA ASP A 196 -6.06 -11.80 -14.01
C ASP A 196 -5.18 -10.91 -14.90
N ASP A 197 -4.10 -11.47 -15.45
CA ASP A 197 -3.12 -10.71 -16.23
C ASP A 197 -3.73 -10.01 -17.47
N ALA A 198 -4.88 -10.49 -17.96
CA ALA A 198 -5.61 -9.86 -19.06
C ALA A 198 -6.26 -8.51 -18.70
N ASP A 199 -6.50 -8.26 -17.41
CA ASP A 199 -7.07 -7.01 -16.90
C ASP A 199 -5.99 -5.98 -16.55
N ILE A 200 -4.72 -6.40 -16.48
CA ILE A 200 -3.58 -5.54 -16.19
C ILE A 200 -3.24 -4.69 -17.42
N THR A 201 -3.26 -3.37 -17.25
CA THR A 201 -2.97 -2.44 -18.34
C THR A 201 -1.52 -1.94 -18.33
N THR A 202 -0.87 -2.00 -17.17
CA THR A 202 0.45 -1.40 -16.96
C THR A 202 1.32 -2.25 -16.04
N THR A 203 2.57 -2.46 -16.45
CA THR A 203 3.58 -3.17 -15.67
C THR A 203 4.82 -2.31 -15.52
N ILE A 204 5.20 -2.01 -14.28
CA ILE A 204 6.39 -1.23 -13.96
C ILE A 204 7.48 -2.20 -13.49
N ASP A 205 8.55 -2.31 -14.27
CA ASP A 205 9.77 -2.97 -13.82
C ASP A 205 10.42 -2.16 -12.68
N VAL A 206 10.62 -2.83 -11.55
CA VAL A 206 11.19 -2.26 -10.32
C VAL A 206 12.45 -2.99 -9.88
N SER A 207 13.03 -3.83 -10.74
CA SER A 207 14.20 -4.66 -10.45
C SER A 207 15.36 -3.86 -9.86
N GLU A 208 15.67 -2.70 -10.44
CA GLU A 208 16.76 -1.80 -9.99
C GLU A 208 16.45 -1.09 -8.65
N HIS A 209 15.20 -1.16 -8.20
CA HIS A 209 14.71 -0.47 -7.00
C HIS A 209 14.27 -1.42 -5.88
N LEU A 210 14.43 -2.74 -6.06
CA LEU A 210 14.09 -3.74 -5.04
C LEU A 210 14.82 -3.52 -3.72
N VAL A 211 16.07 -3.04 -3.76
CA VAL A 211 16.83 -2.74 -2.53
C VAL A 211 16.14 -1.67 -1.69
N ALA A 212 15.57 -0.63 -2.32
CA ALA A 212 14.82 0.41 -1.62
C ALA A 212 13.51 -0.16 -1.05
N LYS A 213 12.76 -0.94 -1.85
CA LYS A 213 11.53 -1.62 -1.42
C LYS A 213 11.80 -2.54 -0.21
N VAL A 214 12.84 -3.35 -0.25
CA VAL A 214 13.24 -4.24 0.86
C VAL A 214 13.57 -3.47 2.13
N ARG A 215 14.29 -2.34 2.02
CA ARG A 215 14.58 -1.48 3.18
C ARG A 215 13.31 -0.88 3.78
N ALA A 216 12.36 -0.49 2.93
CA ALA A 216 11.08 0.07 3.36
C ALA A 216 10.20 -0.99 4.04
N LEU A 217 10.09 -2.19 3.47
CA LEU A 217 9.43 -3.32 4.10
C LEU A 217 10.04 -3.65 5.47
N ARG A 218 11.38 -3.67 5.58
CA ARG A 218 12.08 -3.90 6.86
C ARG A 218 11.87 -2.78 7.88
N ALA A 219 11.51 -1.57 7.46
CA ALA A 219 11.21 -0.47 8.37
C ALA A 219 9.88 -0.67 9.12
N HIS A 220 8.95 -1.42 8.52
CA HIS A 220 7.67 -1.82 9.12
C HIS A 220 7.82 -3.09 9.94
N ALA A 221 8.76 -3.10 10.89
CA ALA A 221 9.15 -4.28 11.65
C ALA A 221 8.03 -4.87 12.53
N THR A 222 7.02 -4.07 12.89
CA THR A 222 5.83 -4.60 13.59
C THR A 222 4.90 -5.39 12.66
N GLN A 223 4.91 -5.11 11.35
CA GLN A 223 3.92 -5.62 10.38
C GLN A 223 4.50 -6.60 9.36
N VAL A 224 5.78 -6.43 9.00
CA VAL A 224 6.41 -7.17 7.90
C VAL A 224 7.73 -7.78 8.36
N SER A 225 7.88 -9.09 8.12
CA SER A 225 9.16 -9.78 8.23
C SER A 225 9.69 -10.11 6.84
N VAL A 226 10.93 -9.75 6.55
CA VAL A 226 11.58 -10.00 5.24
C VAL A 226 12.64 -11.09 5.38
N TRP A 227 12.58 -12.10 4.52
CA TRP A 227 13.49 -13.22 4.47
C TRP A 227 14.53 -13.07 3.35
N GLN A 228 15.77 -13.50 3.64
CA GLN A 228 16.94 -13.53 2.74
C GLN A 228 16.99 -12.40 1.71
N ASP A 229 17.52 -11.22 2.09
CA ASP A 229 17.72 -10.05 1.22
C ASP A 229 16.57 -9.68 0.26
N GLY A 230 15.33 -10.03 0.64
CA GLY A 230 14.14 -9.73 -0.15
C GLY A 230 13.74 -10.81 -1.13
N VAL A 231 14.04 -12.09 -0.87
CA VAL A 231 13.45 -13.19 -1.65
C VAL A 231 11.95 -13.33 -1.34
N ALA A 232 11.59 -13.23 -0.07
CA ALA A 232 10.21 -13.34 0.39
C ALA A 232 9.96 -12.42 1.60
N TYR A 233 8.69 -12.20 1.91
CA TYR A 233 8.25 -11.61 3.16
C TYR A 233 7.00 -12.30 3.69
N ALA A 234 6.63 -12.04 4.93
CA ALA A 234 5.35 -12.43 5.49
C ALA A 234 4.85 -11.37 6.47
N LEU A 235 3.54 -11.40 6.70
CA LEU A 235 2.86 -10.61 7.72
C LEU A 235 2.69 -11.45 9.01
N SER A 236 1.91 -10.98 9.97
CA SER A 236 1.63 -11.71 11.22
C SER A 236 0.98 -13.08 11.01
N ASN A 237 0.29 -13.29 9.89
CA ASN A 237 -0.33 -14.56 9.51
C ASN A 237 0.66 -15.69 9.15
N GLY A 238 1.95 -15.39 9.02
CA GLY A 238 2.98 -16.39 8.73
C GLY A 238 2.87 -17.03 7.34
N ILE A 239 2.26 -16.32 6.38
CA ILE A 239 2.11 -16.74 4.98
C ILE A 239 3.20 -16.07 4.15
N ALA A 240 4.01 -16.88 3.47
CA ALA A 240 5.07 -16.39 2.60
C ALA A 240 4.50 -15.72 1.35
N GLN A 241 5.03 -14.55 1.01
CA GLN A 241 4.73 -13.81 -0.19
C GLN A 241 6.04 -13.54 -0.96
N PRO A 242 6.08 -13.82 -2.28
CA PRO A 242 7.27 -13.55 -3.07
C PRO A 242 7.47 -12.05 -3.26
N LEU A 243 8.72 -11.59 -3.22
CA LEU A 243 9.04 -10.27 -3.72
C LEU A 243 9.27 -10.35 -5.24
N VAL A 244 8.34 -9.79 -6.02
CA VAL A 244 8.41 -9.82 -7.48
C VAL A 244 9.12 -8.58 -8.05
N PRO A 245 9.84 -8.70 -9.17
CA PRO A 245 10.60 -7.60 -9.79
C PRO A 245 9.75 -6.59 -10.57
N ALA A 246 8.42 -6.74 -10.56
CA ALA A 246 7.50 -5.85 -11.25
C ALA A 246 6.26 -5.56 -10.40
N GLU A 247 5.79 -4.32 -10.46
CA GLU A 247 4.52 -3.88 -9.85
C GLU A 247 3.50 -3.59 -10.97
N HIS A 248 2.24 -3.95 -10.72
CA HIS A 248 1.22 -4.03 -11.76
C HIS A 248 0.06 -3.09 -11.44
N TYR A 249 -0.54 -2.56 -12.50
CA TYR A 249 -1.60 -1.57 -12.38
C TYR A 249 -2.69 -1.75 -13.43
N VAL A 250 -3.89 -1.33 -13.05
CA VAL A 250 -5.03 -1.17 -13.97
C VAL A 250 -5.31 0.33 -14.11
N LEU A 251 -5.31 0.83 -15.34
CA LEU A 251 -5.68 2.22 -15.65
C LEU A 251 -7.19 2.38 -15.49
N ALA A 252 -7.60 3.06 -14.42
CA ALA A 252 -9.00 3.29 -14.10
C ALA A 252 -9.59 4.48 -14.85
N ARG A 253 -8.77 5.52 -15.09
CA ARG A 253 -9.15 6.75 -15.77
C ARG A 253 -7.96 7.39 -16.47
N GLY A 254 -8.20 7.99 -17.63
CA GLY A 254 -7.19 8.75 -18.38
C GLY A 254 -6.81 8.08 -19.70
N SER A 255 -5.89 8.69 -20.45
CA SER A 255 -5.37 8.12 -21.69
C SER A 255 -4.44 6.94 -21.41
N ALA A 256 -4.57 5.84 -22.17
CA ALA A 256 -3.67 4.69 -22.10
C ALA A 256 -2.38 4.86 -22.95
N GLU A 257 -2.28 5.93 -23.73
CA GLU A 257 -1.14 6.16 -24.62
C GLU A 257 0.17 6.24 -23.83
N GLY A 258 1.12 5.35 -24.10
CA GLY A 258 2.41 5.30 -23.38
C GLY A 258 2.34 4.73 -21.96
N ALA A 259 1.15 4.41 -21.43
CA ALA A 259 0.96 4.00 -20.04
C ALA A 259 1.41 2.55 -19.75
N GLY A 260 1.71 1.73 -20.76
CA GLY A 260 1.90 0.29 -20.57
C GLY A 260 3.11 -0.11 -19.71
N THR A 261 4.16 0.71 -19.69
CA THR A 261 5.40 0.46 -18.91
C THR A 261 5.92 1.68 -18.14
N ASP A 262 5.11 2.75 -18.14
CA ASP A 262 5.38 4.01 -17.45
C ASP A 262 4.05 4.70 -17.14
N LEU A 263 3.71 4.88 -15.86
CA LEU A 263 2.51 5.58 -15.41
C LEU A 263 2.39 7.01 -15.98
N PHE A 264 3.52 7.67 -16.27
CA PHE A 264 3.59 9.00 -16.86
C PHE A 264 3.79 8.98 -18.39
N GLY A 265 4.01 7.82 -19.01
CA GLY A 265 4.35 7.74 -20.42
C GLY A 265 3.27 8.41 -21.27
N GLY A 266 3.67 9.32 -22.17
CA GLY A 266 2.75 10.09 -23.01
C GLY A 266 2.06 11.27 -22.33
N LEU A 267 2.37 11.58 -21.07
CA LEU A 267 2.00 12.85 -20.43
C LEU A 267 3.14 13.88 -20.60
N ASP A 268 2.77 15.16 -20.70
CA ASP A 268 3.69 16.30 -20.82
C ASP A 268 4.29 16.76 -19.48
#